data_AF-A0AAW0Q2W5-F1
#
_entry.id   AF-A0AAW0Q2W5-F1
#
_cell.length_a   1.000
_cell.length_b   1.000
_cell.length_c   1.000
_cell.angle_alpha   90.00
_cell.angle_beta   90.00
_cell.angle_gamma   90.00
#
_symmetry.space_group_name_H-M   'P 1'
#
loop_
_entity.id
_entity.type
_entity.pdbx_description
1 polymer ?
#
loop_
_entity_poly.entity_id
_entity_poly.type
_entity_poly.pdbx_seq_one_letter_code
_entity_poly.pdbx_strand_id
1 'polypeptide(L)'
;MALSGVIWGLFALCAISLCGRLSIRIVCFRKLFAEDYLMVAVLGVMLANAVLCQTQLDLLYVIEAIGNQGKEARPPPTFAEDVTQATHAALAGGLICMVGIWAVKYNFLLFFYRLGSRLRPYRIFWWVVVATTTACFAVLLGLYDYQCTSTSVDKIRGTCATKENVDMDSGYTILNCTVDIFTDVIIIIFPLTIVWRVRISTGKKIMLACLFSMVLFTVAITLRRATTPPEG
;
A
#
# COMPACT_ATOMS: atom_id res chain seq x y z
N MET A 1 -3.17 13.30 15.95
CA MET A 1 -4.64 13.11 15.81
C MET A 1 -5.12 13.01 14.35
N ALA A 2 -4.73 13.88 13.43
CA ALA A 2 -5.22 13.84 12.04
C ALA A 2 -4.86 12.53 11.27
N LEU A 3 -3.66 11.98 11.48
CA LEU A 3 -3.20 10.78 10.77
C LEU A 3 -4.03 9.53 11.09
N SER A 4 -4.35 9.31 12.36
CA SER A 4 -5.20 8.21 12.82
C SER A 4 -6.59 8.27 12.16
N GLY A 5 -7.22 9.45 12.12
CA GLY A 5 -8.52 9.64 11.48
C GLY A 5 -8.51 9.28 9.99
N VAL A 6 -7.43 9.60 9.26
CA VAL A 6 -7.28 9.23 7.85
C VAL A 6 -7.14 7.72 7.68
N ILE A 7 -6.33 7.05 8.50
CA ILE A 7 -6.11 5.60 8.44
C ILE A 7 -7.43 4.84 8.65
N TRP A 8 -8.14 5.16 9.74
CA TRP A 8 -9.41 4.51 10.06
C TRP A 8 -10.51 4.86 9.05
N GLY A 9 -10.52 6.09 8.52
CA GLY A 9 -11.44 6.51 7.46
C GLY A 9 -11.25 5.72 6.16
N LEU A 10 -10.00 5.57 5.71
CA LEU A 10 -9.66 4.77 4.52
C LEU A 10 -9.98 3.28 4.74
N PHE A 11 -9.68 2.74 5.92
CA PHE A 11 -10.05 1.36 6.28
C PHE A 11 -11.56 1.15 6.23
N ALA A 12 -12.35 2.05 6.82
CA ALA A 12 -13.80 1.98 6.81
C ALA A 12 -14.36 2.02 5.38
N LEU A 13 -13.82 2.89 4.52
CA LEU A 13 -14.19 2.96 3.11
C LEU A 13 -13.92 1.64 2.38
N CYS A 14 -12.74 1.04 2.60
CA CYS A 14 -12.39 -0.27 2.05
C CYS A 14 -13.32 -1.39 2.55
N ALA A 15 -13.62 -1.40 3.86
CA ALA A 15 -14.52 -2.38 4.46
C ALA A 15 -15.95 -2.28 3.89
N ILE A 16 -16.49 -1.05 3.77
CA ILE A 16 -17.82 -0.81 3.18
C ILE A 16 -17.86 -1.28 1.72
N SER A 17 -16.83 -0.96 0.93
CA SER A 17 -16.72 -1.39 -0.47
C SER A 17 -16.70 -2.92 -0.58
N LEU A 18 -15.96 -3.62 0.29
CA LEU A 18 -15.93 -5.08 0.32
C LEU A 18 -17.29 -5.67 0.73
N CYS A 19 -17.91 -5.15 1.78
CA CYS A 19 -19.25 -5.57 2.21
C CYS A 19 -20.28 -5.43 1.08
N GLY A 20 -20.24 -4.33 0.33
CA GLY A 20 -21.08 -4.13 -0.85
C GLY A 20 -20.83 -5.19 -1.93
N ARG A 21 -19.55 -5.46 -2.25
CA ARG A 21 -19.17 -6.50 -3.22
C ARG A 21 -19.65 -7.90 -2.80
N LEU A 22 -19.46 -8.27 -1.54
CA LEU A 22 -19.89 -9.57 -1.00
C LEU A 22 -21.41 -9.68 -1.00
N SER A 23 -22.12 -8.62 -0.57
CA SER A 23 -23.59 -8.59 -0.56
C SER A 23 -24.16 -8.80 -1.97
N ILE A 24 -23.62 -8.11 -2.98
CA ILE A 24 -24.04 -8.30 -4.39
C ILE A 24 -23.74 -9.73 -4.85
N ARG A 25 -22.57 -10.31 -4.53
CA ARG A 25 -22.24 -11.68 -4.93
C ARG A 25 -23.14 -12.72 -4.27
N ILE A 26 -23.46 -12.55 -3.00
CA ILE A 26 -24.34 -13.47 -2.26
C ILE A 26 -25.78 -13.35 -2.78
N VAL A 27 -26.30 -12.13 -2.94
CA VAL A 27 -27.69 -11.89 -3.35
C VAL A 27 -27.92 -12.22 -4.82
N CYS A 28 -27.05 -11.77 -5.73
CA CYS A 28 -27.24 -11.95 -7.17
C CYS A 28 -26.70 -13.28 -7.70
N PHE A 29 -25.55 -13.74 -7.21
CA PHE A 29 -24.83 -14.89 -7.80
C PHE A 29 -24.87 -16.15 -6.92
N ARG A 30 -25.24 -16.04 -5.63
CA ARG A 30 -25.30 -17.13 -4.63
C ARG A 30 -24.05 -18.02 -4.58
N LYS A 31 -22.90 -17.50 -5.03
CA LYS A 31 -21.61 -18.20 -5.05
C LYS A 31 -20.49 -17.23 -4.71
N LEU A 32 -19.66 -17.63 -3.76
CA LEU A 32 -18.40 -16.96 -3.43
C LEU A 32 -17.27 -17.60 -4.24
N PHE A 33 -16.35 -16.78 -4.71
CA PHE A 33 -15.16 -17.23 -5.43
C PHE A 33 -13.93 -17.14 -4.54
N ALA A 34 -12.85 -17.84 -4.91
CA ALA A 34 -11.58 -17.79 -4.17
C ALA A 34 -11.06 -16.35 -3.97
N GLU A 35 -11.32 -15.47 -4.93
CA GLU A 35 -11.05 -14.03 -4.86
C GLU A 35 -11.73 -13.36 -3.65
N ASP A 36 -12.95 -13.75 -3.29
CA ASP A 36 -13.69 -13.11 -2.20
C ASP A 36 -13.08 -13.47 -0.85
N TYR A 37 -12.66 -14.72 -0.66
CA TYR A 37 -11.98 -15.17 0.55
C TYR A 37 -10.61 -14.51 0.71
N LEU A 38 -9.85 -14.39 -0.38
CA LEU A 38 -8.57 -13.69 -0.37
C LEU A 38 -8.75 -12.22 0.03
N MET A 39 -9.79 -11.55 -0.48
CA MET A 39 -10.04 -10.15 -0.18
C MET A 39 -10.45 -9.92 1.28
N VAL A 40 -11.22 -10.85 1.88
CA VAL A 40 -11.53 -10.82 3.32
C VAL A 40 -10.28 -11.02 4.17
N ALA A 41 -9.41 -11.97 3.79
CA ALA A 41 -8.14 -12.17 4.48
C ALA A 41 -7.27 -10.91 4.43
N VAL A 42 -7.16 -10.27 3.26
CA VAL A 42 -6.42 -9.01 3.10
C VAL A 42 -7.01 -7.89 3.96
N LEU A 43 -8.34 -7.78 4.08
CA LEU A 43 -8.95 -6.78 4.95
C LEU A 43 -8.60 -7.03 6.43
N GLY A 44 -8.58 -8.28 6.88
CA GLY A 44 -8.16 -8.63 8.24
C GLY A 44 -6.69 -8.29 8.51
N VAL A 45 -5.82 -8.54 7.53
CA VAL A 45 -4.40 -8.18 7.58
C VAL A 45 -4.22 -6.65 7.63
N MET A 46 -5.00 -5.90 6.86
CA MET A 46 -4.99 -4.43 6.87
C MET A 46 -5.51 -3.84 8.19
N LEU A 47 -6.49 -4.50 8.82
CA LEU A 47 -6.95 -4.12 10.16
C LEU A 47 -5.84 -4.28 11.20
N ALA A 48 -5.13 -5.42 11.18
CA ALA A 48 -4.00 -5.65 12.07
C ALA A 48 -2.92 -4.58 11.89
N ASN A 49 -2.61 -4.22 10.63
CA ASN A 49 -1.67 -3.15 10.34
C ASN A 49 -2.14 -1.76 10.83
N ALA A 50 -3.43 -1.45 10.70
CA ALA A 50 -3.99 -0.20 11.20
C ALA A 50 -3.90 -0.10 12.74
N VAL A 51 -4.13 -1.21 13.45
CA VAL A 51 -3.97 -1.29 14.91
C VAL A 51 -2.51 -1.14 15.31
N LEU A 52 -1.58 -1.82 14.63
CA LEU A 52 -0.14 -1.67 14.87
C LEU A 52 0.30 -0.22 14.69
N CYS A 53 -0.12 0.42 13.59
CA CYS A 53 0.18 1.82 13.33
C CYS A 53 -0.38 2.73 14.44
N GLN A 54 -1.61 2.48 14.89
CA GLN A 54 -2.22 3.23 16.00
C GLN A 54 -1.39 3.16 17.28
N THR A 55 -0.87 1.99 17.63
CA THR A 55 -0.06 1.81 18.85
C THR A 55 1.31 2.47 18.79
N GLN A 56 1.84 2.70 17.58
CA GLN A 56 3.17 3.30 17.39
C GLN A 56 3.14 4.83 17.24
N LEU A 57 1.97 5.41 16.99
CA LEU A 57 1.82 6.86 16.80
C LEU A 57 2.38 7.67 17.98
N ASP A 58 2.12 7.22 19.21
CA ASP A 58 2.54 7.95 20.41
C ASP A 58 4.07 8.02 20.53
N LEU A 59 4.77 6.92 20.22
CA LEU A 59 6.23 6.90 20.21
C LEU A 59 6.79 7.79 19.08
N LEU A 60 6.14 7.80 17.92
CA LEU A 60 6.54 8.64 16.79
C LEU A 60 6.48 10.14 17.14
N TYR A 61 5.42 10.56 17.84
CA TYR A 61 5.29 11.93 18.34
C TYR A 61 6.37 12.29 19.36
N VAL A 62 6.76 11.35 20.22
CA VAL A 62 7.86 11.54 21.18
C VAL A 62 9.21 11.68 20.46
N ILE A 63 9.49 10.84 19.46
CA ILE A 63 10.70 10.92 18.64
C ILE A 63 10.77 12.27 17.90
N GLU A 64 9.66 12.71 17.30
CA GLU A 64 9.56 13.98 16.58
C GLU A 64 9.73 15.18 17.53
N ALA A 65 9.14 15.13 18.73
CA ALA A 65 9.31 16.17 19.75
C ALA A 65 10.78 16.28 20.20
N ILE A 66 11.48 15.16 20.41
CA ILE A 66 12.91 15.13 20.75
C ILE A 66 13.77 15.63 19.58
N GLY A 67 13.42 15.28 18.33
CA GLY A 67 14.11 15.73 17.13
C GLY A 67 13.98 17.24 16.89
N ASN A 68 12.79 17.80 17.10
CA ASN A 68 12.50 19.21 16.83
C ASN A 68 12.88 20.15 17.99
N GLN A 69 12.87 19.70 19.25
CA GLN A 69 13.25 20.55 20.41
C GLN A 69 14.77 20.57 20.68
N GLY A 70 15.56 19.81 19.92
CA GLY A 70 17.00 19.70 20.17
C GLY A 70 17.32 18.95 21.46
N LYS A 71 18.64 18.75 21.69
CA LYS A 71 19.27 17.84 22.67
C LYS A 71 18.84 17.98 24.15
N GLU A 72 17.94 18.89 24.51
CA GLU A 72 17.51 19.16 25.89
C GLU A 72 16.32 18.32 26.37
N ALA A 73 15.58 17.69 25.46
CA ALA A 73 14.55 16.71 25.84
C ALA A 73 15.22 15.39 26.28
N ARG A 74 15.37 15.20 27.60
CA ARG A 74 15.93 13.95 28.14
C ARG A 74 14.98 12.79 27.81
N PRO A 75 15.41 11.79 27.03
CA PRO A 75 14.54 10.66 26.71
C PRO A 75 14.18 9.89 27.99
N PRO A 76 12.95 9.36 28.10
CA PRO A 76 12.56 8.53 29.23
C PRO A 76 13.46 7.28 29.32
N PRO A 77 13.67 6.71 30.52
CA PRO A 77 14.61 5.60 30.72
C PRO A 77 14.25 4.32 29.93
N THR A 78 12.99 4.15 29.53
CA THR A 78 12.50 3.02 28.71
C THR A 78 12.66 3.26 27.20
N PHE A 79 13.04 4.46 26.77
CA PHE A 79 13.03 4.89 25.37
C PHE A 79 13.82 3.97 24.43
N ALA A 80 14.95 3.41 24.88
CA ALA A 80 15.76 2.54 24.04
C ALA A 80 15.09 1.19 23.73
N GLU A 81 14.38 0.64 24.71
CA GLU A 81 13.64 -0.61 24.58
C GLU A 81 12.36 -0.39 23.76
N ASP A 82 11.63 0.69 24.05
CA ASP A 82 10.42 1.10 23.33
C ASP A 82 10.70 1.35 21.83
N VAL A 83 11.82 2.01 21.51
CA VAL A 83 12.25 2.24 20.11
C VAL A 83 12.62 0.94 19.42
N THR A 84 13.29 0.01 20.11
CA THR A 84 13.67 -1.28 19.50
C THR A 84 12.44 -2.17 19.25
N GLN A 85 11.47 -2.18 20.16
CA GLN A 85 10.19 -2.86 19.92
C GLN A 85 9.40 -2.23 18.78
N ALA A 86 9.37 -0.90 18.73
CA ALA A 86 8.65 -0.18 17.68
C ALA A 86 9.28 -0.36 16.30
N THR A 87 10.61 -0.44 16.18
CA THR A 87 11.25 -0.68 14.88
C THR A 87 10.90 -2.07 14.35
N HIS A 88 10.90 -3.09 15.20
CA HIS A 88 10.49 -4.45 14.83
C HIS A 88 9.03 -4.50 14.38
N ALA A 89 8.14 -3.85 15.14
CA ALA A 89 6.73 -3.78 14.78
C ALA A 89 6.47 -2.89 13.54
N ALA A 90 7.33 -1.89 13.27
CA ALA A 90 7.27 -1.08 12.05
C ALA A 90 7.72 -1.87 10.82
N LEU A 91 8.77 -2.70 10.94
CA LEU A 91 9.18 -3.62 9.87
C LEU A 91 8.08 -4.64 9.57
N ALA A 92 7.51 -5.25 10.62
CA ALA A 92 6.41 -6.19 10.47
C ALA A 92 5.19 -5.51 9.80
N GLY A 93 4.80 -4.33 10.29
CA GLY A 93 3.70 -3.54 9.71
C GLY A 93 3.95 -3.14 8.26
N GLY A 94 5.16 -2.67 7.93
CA GLY A 94 5.55 -2.29 6.57
C GLY A 94 5.47 -3.46 5.59
N LEU A 95 6.02 -4.63 5.95
CA LEU A 95 5.95 -5.84 5.14
C LEU A 95 4.51 -6.34 4.99
N ILE A 96 3.73 -6.33 6.08
CA ILE A 96 2.32 -6.70 6.07
C ILE A 96 1.52 -5.79 5.13
N CYS A 97 1.72 -4.48 5.23
CA CYS A 97 1.07 -3.49 4.38
C CYS A 97 1.43 -3.71 2.92
N MET A 98 2.73 -3.89 2.64
CA MET A 98 3.23 -4.19 1.30
C MET A 98 2.54 -5.44 0.73
N VAL A 99 2.67 -6.59 1.38
CA VAL A 99 2.06 -7.85 0.93
C VAL A 99 0.56 -7.70 0.71
N GLY A 100 -0.15 -6.99 1.59
CA GLY A 100 -1.58 -6.79 1.45
C GLY A 100 -1.96 -5.93 0.24
N ILE A 101 -1.24 -4.84 -0.06
CA ILE A 101 -1.47 -4.02 -1.27
C ILE A 101 -1.26 -4.86 -2.53
N TRP A 102 -0.18 -5.63 -2.58
CA TRP A 102 0.11 -6.51 -3.72
C TRP A 102 -0.93 -7.64 -3.86
N ALA A 103 -1.43 -8.19 -2.75
CA ALA A 103 -2.51 -9.16 -2.75
C ALA A 103 -3.81 -8.60 -3.36
N VAL A 104 -4.13 -7.32 -3.13
CA VAL A 104 -5.27 -6.65 -3.80
C VAL A 104 -5.05 -6.59 -5.32
N LYS A 105 -3.84 -6.24 -5.78
CA LYS A 105 -3.52 -6.23 -7.23
C LYS A 105 -3.70 -7.62 -7.85
N TYR A 106 -3.21 -8.68 -7.19
CA TYR A 106 -3.41 -10.05 -7.66
C TYR A 106 -4.89 -10.47 -7.67
N ASN A 107 -5.69 -10.00 -6.70
CA ASN A 107 -7.13 -10.22 -6.69
C ASN A 107 -7.80 -9.65 -7.97
N PHE A 108 -7.44 -8.42 -8.35
CA PHE A 108 -7.92 -7.82 -9.58
C PHE A 108 -7.46 -8.58 -10.83
N LEU A 109 -6.20 -9.03 -10.85
CA LEU A 109 -5.68 -9.84 -11.96
C LEU A 109 -6.44 -11.16 -12.10
N LEU A 110 -6.72 -11.88 -11.00
CA LEU A 110 -7.54 -13.10 -11.02
C LEU A 110 -8.95 -12.83 -11.54
N PHE A 111 -9.57 -11.75 -11.10
CA PHE A 111 -10.89 -11.33 -11.57
C PHE A 111 -10.90 -11.09 -13.10
N PHE A 112 -9.87 -10.40 -13.62
CA PHE A 112 -9.71 -10.14 -15.05
C PHE A 112 -9.40 -11.40 -15.85
N TYR A 113 -8.59 -12.31 -15.32
CA TYR A 113 -8.33 -13.62 -15.94
C TYR A 113 -9.63 -14.35 -16.25
N ARG A 114 -10.52 -14.41 -15.25
CA ARG A 114 -11.80 -15.08 -15.40
C ARG A 114 -12.69 -14.41 -16.43
N LEU A 115 -12.73 -13.08 -16.43
CA LEU A 115 -13.59 -12.29 -17.31
C LEU A 115 -13.19 -12.39 -18.79
N GLY A 116 -11.89 -12.36 -19.10
CA GLY A 116 -11.40 -12.42 -20.48
C GLY A 116 -10.89 -13.79 -20.93
N SER A 117 -11.16 -14.86 -20.17
CA SER A 117 -10.74 -16.23 -20.44
C SER A 117 -11.01 -16.72 -21.87
N ARG A 118 -12.00 -16.17 -22.59
CA ARG A 118 -12.37 -16.60 -23.95
C ARG A 118 -11.54 -15.97 -25.08
N LEU A 119 -10.76 -14.92 -24.82
CA LEU A 119 -9.99 -14.21 -25.85
C LEU A 119 -8.48 -14.52 -25.73
N ARG A 120 -7.90 -15.15 -26.76
CA ARG A 120 -6.45 -15.47 -26.81
C ARG A 120 -5.53 -14.25 -26.63
N PRO A 121 -5.69 -13.13 -27.37
CA PRO A 121 -4.79 -11.98 -27.19
C PRO A 121 -4.93 -11.35 -25.79
N TYR A 122 -6.13 -11.36 -25.22
CA TYR A 122 -6.36 -10.91 -23.85
C TYR A 122 -5.59 -11.76 -22.83
N ARG A 123 -5.54 -13.08 -23.03
CA ARG A 123 -4.82 -14.00 -22.14
C ARG A 123 -3.30 -13.81 -22.21
N ILE A 124 -2.77 -13.54 -23.39
CA ILE A 124 -1.34 -13.24 -23.55
C ILE A 124 -1.01 -11.93 -22.82
N PHE A 125 -1.80 -10.88 -23.05
CA PHE A 125 -1.65 -9.60 -22.36
C PHE A 125 -1.75 -9.78 -20.83
N TRP A 126 -2.68 -10.60 -20.36
CA TRP A 126 -2.82 -10.95 -18.95
C TRP A 126 -1.55 -11.56 -18.34
N TRP A 127 -0.94 -12.54 -19.01
CA TRP A 127 0.30 -13.15 -18.53
C TRP A 127 1.47 -12.17 -18.49
N VAL A 128 1.55 -11.27 -19.48
CA VAL A 128 2.56 -10.20 -19.47
C VAL A 128 2.38 -9.28 -18.27
N VAL A 129 1.15 -8.83 -17.98
CA VAL A 129 0.90 -7.96 -16.83
C VAL A 129 1.22 -8.68 -15.52
N VAL A 130 0.77 -9.93 -15.36
CA VAL A 130 1.07 -10.72 -14.15
C VAL A 130 2.57 -10.87 -13.95
N ALA A 131 3.32 -11.19 -15.00
CA ALA A 131 4.78 -11.31 -14.93
C ALA A 131 5.43 -9.99 -14.52
N THR A 132 5.03 -8.87 -15.14
CA THR A 132 5.54 -7.53 -14.80
C THR A 132 5.21 -7.15 -13.36
N THR A 133 3.95 -7.30 -12.94
CA THR A 133 3.52 -7.02 -11.55
C THR A 133 4.30 -7.88 -10.55
N THR A 134 4.49 -9.17 -10.85
CA THR A 134 5.25 -10.08 -9.96
C THR A 134 6.73 -9.71 -9.88
N ALA A 135 7.35 -9.35 -11.01
CA ALA A 135 8.73 -8.89 -11.04
C ALA A 135 8.91 -7.59 -10.24
N CYS A 136 8.01 -6.62 -10.41
CA CYS A 136 8.01 -5.38 -9.64
C CYS A 136 7.89 -5.64 -8.13
N PHE A 137 6.99 -6.55 -7.72
CA PHE A 137 6.85 -6.94 -6.33
C PHE A 137 8.15 -7.53 -5.77
N ALA A 138 8.76 -8.48 -6.49
CA ALA A 138 9.98 -9.13 -6.06
C ALA A 138 11.16 -8.15 -5.94
N VAL A 139 11.30 -7.22 -6.88
CA VAL A 139 12.32 -6.16 -6.83
C VAL A 139 12.13 -5.27 -5.61
N LEU A 140 10.91 -4.77 -5.38
CA LEU A 140 10.65 -3.90 -4.23
C LEU A 140 10.81 -4.63 -2.89
N LEU A 141 10.52 -5.93 -2.86
CA LEU A 141 10.69 -6.76 -1.66
C LEU A 141 12.17 -6.99 -1.36
N GLY A 142 13.00 -7.16 -2.40
CA GLY A 142 14.44 -7.30 -2.28
C GLY A 142 15.16 -5.99 -1.94
N LEU A 143 14.61 -4.86 -2.37
CA LEU A 143 15.12 -3.52 -2.06
C LEU A 143 14.64 -2.97 -0.71
N TYR A 144 13.73 -3.67 -0.03
CA TYR A 144 13.23 -3.25 1.28
C TYR A 144 14.38 -3.27 2.31
N ASP A 145 14.53 -2.20 3.08
CA ASP A 145 15.62 -2.11 4.05
C ASP A 145 15.32 -2.91 5.33
N TYR A 146 15.76 -4.16 5.35
CA TYR A 146 15.65 -5.01 6.54
C TYR A 146 16.65 -4.64 7.64
N GLN A 147 17.76 -3.97 7.31
CA GLN A 147 18.86 -3.74 8.24
C GLN A 147 18.58 -2.53 9.13
N CYS A 148 18.08 -1.43 8.57
CA CYS A 148 17.78 -0.23 9.36
C CYS A 148 16.45 -0.31 10.14
N THR A 149 15.53 -1.18 9.74
CA THR A 149 14.24 -1.33 10.45
C THR A 149 14.23 -2.47 11.49
N SER A 150 15.21 -3.39 11.53
CA SER A 150 15.26 -4.50 12.52
C SER A 150 16.28 -4.33 13.65
N THR A 151 16.90 -3.16 13.76
CA THR A 151 18.16 -2.99 14.50
C THR A 151 18.02 -2.15 15.79
N SER A 152 18.93 -2.36 16.74
CA SER A 152 19.01 -1.63 18.01
C SER A 152 19.36 -0.14 17.84
N VAL A 153 18.94 0.68 18.80
CA VAL A 153 19.01 2.15 18.78
C VAL A 153 20.41 2.71 18.48
N ASP A 154 21.48 2.02 18.91
CA ASP A 154 22.86 2.45 18.70
C ASP A 154 23.29 2.40 17.23
N LYS A 155 22.87 1.36 16.50
CA LYS A 155 23.13 1.24 15.06
C LYS A 155 22.22 2.14 14.24
N ILE A 156 21.01 2.44 14.70
CA ILE A 156 20.13 3.43 14.07
C ILE A 156 20.81 4.81 14.10
N ARG A 157 21.32 5.23 15.26
CA ARG A 157 21.99 6.53 15.42
C ARG A 157 23.36 6.59 14.73
N GLY A 158 24.08 5.48 14.65
CA GLY A 158 25.43 5.42 14.09
C GLY A 158 25.51 5.20 12.58
N THR A 159 24.57 4.43 12.00
CA THR A 159 24.64 4.00 10.59
C THR A 159 23.39 4.42 9.81
N CYS A 160 22.19 4.27 10.36
CA CYS A 160 20.97 4.56 9.61
C CYS A 160 20.63 6.06 9.54
N ALA A 161 21.06 6.86 10.52
CA ALA A 161 20.92 8.31 10.51
C ALA A 161 21.98 9.04 9.65
N THR A 162 22.84 8.30 8.94
CA THR A 162 23.80 8.88 7.99
C THR A 162 23.08 9.40 6.75
N LYS A 163 23.48 10.57 6.25
CA LYS A 163 22.85 11.26 5.11
C LYS A 163 22.69 10.36 3.87
N GLU A 164 23.68 9.51 3.60
CA GLU A 164 23.66 8.53 2.50
C GLU A 164 22.50 7.53 2.62
N ASN A 165 22.25 6.98 3.81
CA ASN A 165 21.19 5.99 4.03
C ASN A 165 19.79 6.64 4.05
N VAL A 166 19.68 7.89 4.52
CA VAL A 166 18.44 8.67 4.47
C VAL A 166 18.05 9.01 3.02
N ASP A 167 19.03 9.35 2.18
CA ASP A 167 18.81 9.61 0.75
C ASP A 167 18.40 8.32 0.01
N MET A 168 18.97 7.16 0.38
CA MET A 168 18.58 5.87 -0.17
C MET A 168 17.15 5.46 0.22
N ASP A 169 16.74 5.67 1.46
CA ASP A 169 15.37 5.37 1.93
C ASP A 169 14.32 6.29 1.26
N SER A 170 14.67 7.57 1.09
CA SER A 170 13.86 8.52 0.33
C SER A 170 13.72 8.09 -1.14
N GLY A 171 14.82 7.63 -1.75
CA GLY A 171 14.83 7.07 -3.09
C GLY A 171 13.95 5.81 -3.20
N TYR A 172 14.04 4.90 -2.23
CA TYR A 172 13.19 3.70 -2.17
C TYR A 172 11.72 4.07 -2.10
N THR A 173 11.34 5.05 -1.28
CA THR A 173 9.95 5.51 -1.15
C THR A 173 9.40 6.04 -2.48
N ILE A 174 10.19 6.85 -3.20
CA ILE A 174 9.81 7.37 -4.53
C ILE A 174 9.67 6.22 -5.54
N LEU A 175 10.62 5.27 -5.54
CA LEU A 175 10.59 4.11 -6.41
C LEU A 175 9.36 3.23 -6.14
N ASN A 176 9.09 2.92 -4.88
CA ASN A 176 7.94 2.12 -4.46
C ASN A 176 6.63 2.76 -4.95
N CYS A 177 6.46 4.06 -4.73
CA CYS A 177 5.29 4.80 -5.17
C CYS A 177 5.16 4.84 -6.70
N THR A 178 6.25 5.05 -7.42
CA THR A 178 6.26 5.09 -8.89
C THR A 178 5.87 3.73 -9.49
N VAL A 179 6.42 2.65 -8.94
CA VAL A 179 6.09 1.28 -9.36
C VAL A 179 4.64 0.92 -9.01
N ASP A 180 4.14 1.39 -7.87
CA ASP A 180 2.75 1.18 -7.46
C ASP A 180 1.77 1.82 -8.47
N ILE A 181 2.00 3.09 -8.81
CA ILE A 181 1.22 3.81 -9.83
C ILE A 181 1.31 3.11 -11.19
N PHE A 182 2.52 2.75 -11.62
CA PHE A 182 2.75 2.09 -12.90
C PHE A 182 1.97 0.77 -13.01
N THR A 183 2.03 -0.07 -11.97
CA THR A 183 1.32 -1.35 -11.94
C THR A 183 -0.20 -1.16 -11.91
N ASP A 184 -0.72 -0.17 -11.17
CA ASP A 184 -2.14 0.14 -11.14
C ASP A 184 -2.67 0.61 -12.50
N VAL A 185 -1.93 1.48 -13.19
CA VAL A 185 -2.28 1.95 -14.54
C VAL A 185 -2.42 0.77 -15.49
N ILE A 186 -1.45 -0.15 -15.48
CA ILE A 186 -1.48 -1.33 -16.35
C ILE A 186 -2.69 -2.22 -16.02
N ILE A 187 -3.01 -2.42 -14.74
CA ILE A 187 -4.17 -3.21 -14.32
C ILE A 187 -5.49 -2.55 -14.75
N ILE A 188 -5.58 -1.22 -14.75
CA ILE A 188 -6.78 -0.46 -15.17
C ILE A 188 -7.02 -0.53 -16.70
N ILE A 189 -6.01 -0.86 -17.50
CA ILE A 189 -6.19 -1.08 -18.95
C ILE A 189 -7.14 -2.26 -19.22
N PHE A 190 -7.19 -3.30 -18.36
CA PHE A 190 -8.11 -4.43 -18.53
C PHE A 190 -9.59 -4.01 -18.56
N PRO A 191 -10.15 -3.34 -17.53
CA PRO A 191 -11.53 -2.92 -17.56
C PRO A 191 -11.78 -1.88 -18.65
N LEU A 192 -10.82 -1.00 -18.97
CA LEU A 192 -10.96 -0.03 -20.06
C LEU A 192 -11.20 -0.71 -21.40
N THR A 193 -10.36 -1.68 -21.76
CA THR A 193 -10.50 -2.40 -23.04
C THR A 193 -11.83 -3.16 -23.14
N ILE A 194 -12.33 -3.70 -22.02
CA ILE A 194 -13.62 -4.39 -21.96
C ILE A 194 -14.79 -3.40 -22.13
N VAL A 195 -14.75 -2.27 -21.43
CA VAL A 195 -15.79 -1.22 -21.52
C VAL A 195 -15.83 -0.60 -22.91
N TRP A 196 -14.69 -0.42 -23.56
CA TRP A 196 -14.64 0.12 -24.93
C TRP A 196 -15.23 -0.84 -25.98
N ARG A 197 -15.11 -2.15 -25.78
CA ARG A 197 -15.67 -3.17 -26.70
C ARG A 197 -17.14 -3.47 -26.45
N VAL A 198 -17.69 -3.18 -25.28
CA VAL A 198 -19.05 -3.55 -24.90
C VAL A 198 -19.87 -2.29 -24.62
N ARG A 199 -21.04 -2.14 -25.26
CA ARG A 199 -22.05 -1.13 -24.88
C ARG A 199 -22.56 -1.43 -23.46
N ILE A 200 -21.88 -0.92 -22.45
CA ILE A 200 -22.22 -1.16 -21.04
C ILE A 200 -23.01 0.02 -20.45
N SER A 201 -23.96 -0.31 -19.55
CA SER A 201 -24.78 0.63 -18.77
C SER A 201 -23.98 1.59 -17.88
N THR A 202 -24.54 2.78 -17.67
CA THR A 202 -23.92 3.97 -17.05
C THR A 202 -23.28 3.72 -15.67
N GLY A 203 -23.78 2.74 -14.90
CA GLY A 203 -23.21 2.38 -13.60
C GLY A 203 -21.76 1.87 -13.66
N LYS A 204 -21.36 1.16 -14.72
CA LYS A 204 -19.96 0.68 -14.83
C LYS A 204 -19.00 1.79 -15.27
N LYS A 205 -19.50 2.85 -15.93
CA LYS A 205 -18.73 4.08 -16.21
C LYS A 205 -18.38 4.84 -14.94
N ILE A 206 -19.29 4.88 -13.95
CA ILE A 206 -19.05 5.54 -12.67
C ILE A 206 -17.96 4.82 -11.87
N MET A 207 -17.99 3.49 -11.82
CA MET A 207 -16.94 2.72 -11.14
C MET A 207 -15.57 2.93 -11.80
N LEU A 208 -15.53 3.01 -13.13
CA LEU A 208 -14.32 3.31 -13.89
C LEU A 208 -13.81 4.74 -13.66
N ALA A 209 -14.70 5.73 -13.61
CA ALA A 209 -14.35 7.12 -13.30
C ALA A 209 -13.80 7.29 -11.88
N CYS A 210 -14.38 6.57 -10.92
CA CYS A 210 -13.91 6.57 -9.53
C CYS A 210 -12.49 5.98 -9.42
N LEU A 211 -12.22 4.87 -10.10
CA LEU A 211 -10.87 4.27 -10.17
C LEU A 211 -9.85 5.21 -10.84
N PHE A 212 -10.24 5.86 -11.93
CA PHE A 212 -9.37 6.81 -12.62
C PHE A 212 -9.03 8.04 -11.77
N SER A 213 -10.01 8.54 -11.02
CA SER A 213 -9.82 9.64 -10.06
C SER A 213 -8.83 9.28 -8.95
N MET A 214 -8.90 8.04 -8.44
CA MET A 214 -7.99 7.57 -7.39
C MET A 214 -6.52 7.54 -7.87
N VAL A 215 -6.27 7.10 -9.11
CA VAL A 215 -4.92 7.10 -9.69
C VAL A 215 -4.40 8.53 -9.92
N LEU A 216 -5.25 9.43 -10.43
CA LEU A 216 -4.85 10.83 -10.61
C LEU A 216 -4.50 11.50 -9.27
N PHE A 217 -5.24 11.16 -8.21
CA PHE A 217 -4.99 11.66 -6.87
C PHE A 217 -3.63 11.19 -6.32
N THR A 218 -3.29 9.91 -6.47
CA THR A 218 -1.98 9.39 -6.02
C THR A 218 -0.82 9.99 -6.82
N VAL A 219 -0.98 10.16 -8.13
CA VAL A 219 0.00 10.86 -8.98
C VAL A 219 0.22 12.31 -8.51
N ALA A 220 -0.87 13.03 -8.22
CA ALA A 220 -0.78 14.42 -7.75
C ALA A 220 -0.03 14.54 -6.42
N ILE A 221 -0.28 13.64 -5.47
CA ILE A 221 0.46 13.61 -4.20
C ILE A 221 1.95 13.33 -4.42
N THR A 222 2.26 12.41 -5.33
CA THR A 222 3.65 12.04 -5.65
C THR A 222 4.41 13.19 -6.28
N LEU A 223 3.78 13.89 -7.22
CA LEU A 223 4.35 15.11 -7.80
C LEU A 223 4.61 16.16 -6.73
N ARG A 224 3.64 16.39 -5.82
CA ARG A 224 3.84 17.33 -4.72
C ARG A 224 5.03 16.96 -3.84
N ARG A 225 5.16 15.69 -3.46
CA ARG A 225 6.28 15.19 -2.65
C ARG A 225 7.62 15.29 -3.37
N ALA A 226 7.66 15.06 -4.68
CA ALA A 226 8.87 15.20 -5.49
C ALA A 226 9.32 16.67 -5.66
N THR A 227 8.36 17.61 -5.66
CA THR A 227 8.65 19.05 -5.84
C THR A 227 8.99 19.81 -4.56
N THR A 228 8.79 19.23 -3.37
CA THR A 228 9.20 19.83 -2.09
C THR A 228 10.60 19.34 -1.72
N PRO A 229 11.66 20.14 -1.91
CA PRO A 229 12.98 19.81 -1.39
C PRO A 229 12.94 19.78 0.16
N PRO A 230 13.76 18.93 0.81
CA PRO A 230 13.91 18.99 2.26
C PRO A 230 14.44 20.38 2.62
N GLU A 231 13.66 21.15 3.37
CA GLU A 231 14.14 22.40 3.95
C GLU A 231 15.26 22.04 4.93
N GLY A 232 16.46 22.54 4.63
CA GLY A 232 17.66 22.40 5.46
C GLY A 232 17.70 23.41 6.60
#